data_AF-A0AA39VWM4-F1
#
_entry.id   AF-A0AA39VWM4-F1
#
_cell.length_a   1.000
_cell.length_b   1.000
_cell.length_c   1.000
_cell.angle_alpha   90.00
_cell.angle_beta   90.00
_cell.angle_gamma   90.00
#
_symmetry.space_group_name_H-M   'P 1'
#
loop_
_entity.id
_entity.type
_entity.pdbx_description
1 polymer ?
#
loop_
_entity_poly.entity_id
_entity_poly.type
_entity_poly.pdbx_seq_one_letter_code
_entity_poly.pdbx_strand_id
1 'polypeptide(L)'
;MKVTVVSRSGREVIKGGLELNDSATVAELQEAIHKRTKKFYPSRQRLTLPLPPGSKERPTVLSYKKSLKEYCDGNSGNLTVVFKDLGPQVSYRTLFFFEYVGPLLLYPVFYYFPVYQFLGYKGERVIHPVQTYALYYWCFHYFKRIMETFFVHRFSHATSPVSNVFRNCAYYWTFGAYIAYYVNHPLYTPVSDLQMKIGFGFGVLCQISNFYCHILLKNLRSPDGTGGLLQVTYFLLLLFYHDQLGACKASSFEEAIRWKGWKAQVSTPMDNPTAIPIEVIGKASTCWFSFGFNDSISRLLEVHSL
;
A
#
# COMPACT_ATOMS: atom_id res chain seq x y z
N MET A 1 4.09 -36.28 15.79
CA MET A 1 5.34 -35.51 15.59
C MET A 1 5.59 -34.57 16.76
N LYS A 2 6.82 -34.53 17.30
CA LYS A 2 7.25 -33.56 18.31
C LYS A 2 7.84 -32.34 17.61
N VAL A 3 7.39 -31.14 17.95
CA VAL A 3 7.87 -29.87 17.39
C VAL A 3 8.53 -29.05 18.48
N THR A 4 9.82 -28.78 18.32
CA THR A 4 10.59 -27.93 19.25
C THR A 4 10.59 -26.50 18.73
N VAL A 5 10.04 -25.57 19.53
CA VAL A 5 9.93 -24.15 19.15
C VAL A 5 10.99 -23.35 19.88
N VAL A 6 11.99 -22.88 19.14
CA VAL A 6 13.15 -22.14 19.69
C VAL A 6 13.15 -20.69 19.23
N SER A 7 13.72 -19.79 20.02
CA SER A 7 14.00 -18.42 19.62
C SER A 7 15.25 -18.37 18.73
N ARG A 8 15.53 -17.20 18.13
CA ARG A 8 16.80 -16.97 17.41
C ARG A 8 18.05 -17.16 18.28
N SER A 9 17.93 -17.03 19.60
CA SER A 9 19.02 -17.24 20.55
C SER A 9 19.13 -18.70 21.01
N GLY A 10 18.39 -19.63 20.38
CA GLY A 10 18.33 -21.04 20.76
C GLY A 10 17.53 -21.33 22.03
N ARG A 11 16.86 -20.33 22.62
CA ARG A 11 16.06 -20.51 23.84
C ARG A 11 14.71 -21.12 23.49
N GLU A 12 14.29 -22.16 24.20
CA GLU A 12 12.94 -22.71 24.03
C GLU A 12 11.88 -21.65 24.35
N VAL A 13 11.01 -21.37 23.38
CA VAL A 13 9.87 -20.46 23.55
C VAL A 13 8.72 -21.18 24.24
N ILE A 14 8.59 -22.48 23.99
CA ILE A 14 7.63 -23.37 24.66
C ILE A 14 8.41 -24.50 25.30
N LYS A 15 8.44 -24.52 26.64
CA LYS A 15 9.10 -25.57 27.42
C LYS A 15 8.47 -26.93 27.12
N GLY A 16 9.29 -27.91 26.76
CA GLY A 16 8.84 -29.28 26.48
C GLY A 16 8.35 -29.53 25.06
N GLY A 17 8.36 -28.50 24.18
CA GLY A 17 7.88 -28.62 22.80
C GLY A 17 6.36 -28.81 22.68
N LEU A 18 5.91 -29.06 21.45
CA LEU A 18 4.52 -29.32 21.11
C LEU A 18 4.40 -30.68 20.44
N GLU A 19 3.46 -31.50 20.88
CA GLU A 19 3.10 -32.73 20.18
C GLU A 19 1.91 -32.46 19.26
N LEU A 20 2.10 -32.72 17.98
CA LEU A 20 1.09 -32.53 16.94
C LEU A 20 0.91 -33.82 16.15
N ASN A 21 -0.28 -34.00 15.58
CA ASN A 21 -0.56 -35.08 14.66
C ASN A 21 0.39 -35.00 13.46
N ASP A 22 0.72 -36.15 12.88
CA ASP A 22 1.70 -36.19 11.81
C ASP A 22 1.21 -35.46 10.55
N SER A 23 -0.10 -35.39 10.30
CA SER A 23 -0.69 -34.63 9.19
C SER A 23 -0.92 -33.15 9.50
N ALA A 24 -0.45 -32.64 10.65
CA ALA A 24 -0.76 -31.29 11.07
C ALA A 24 -0.16 -30.22 10.13
N THR A 25 -0.87 -29.12 10.01
CA THR A 25 -0.47 -27.95 9.20
C THR A 25 0.29 -26.93 10.03
N VAL A 26 0.99 -26.02 9.35
CA VAL A 26 1.64 -24.88 10.02
C VAL A 26 0.64 -23.99 10.76
N ALA A 27 -0.59 -23.84 10.24
CA ALA A 27 -1.66 -23.12 10.93
C ALA A 27 -2.03 -23.76 12.28
N GLU A 28 -2.14 -25.08 12.35
CA GLU A 28 -2.42 -25.80 13.60
C GLU A 28 -1.27 -25.68 14.60
N LEU A 29 -0.02 -25.65 14.13
CA LEU A 29 1.14 -25.36 14.97
C LEU A 29 1.06 -23.95 15.57
N GLN A 30 0.72 -22.94 14.76
CA GLN A 30 0.56 -21.56 15.24
C GLN A 30 -0.57 -21.47 16.29
N GLU A 31 -1.69 -22.17 16.06
CA GLU A 31 -2.79 -22.26 17.04
C GLU A 31 -2.37 -22.97 18.34
N ALA A 32 -1.60 -24.06 18.25
CA ALA A 32 -1.06 -24.76 19.41
C ALA A 32 -0.11 -23.86 20.23
N ILE A 33 0.73 -23.07 19.56
CA ILE A 33 1.58 -22.05 20.20
C ILE A 33 0.71 -21.00 20.91
N HIS A 34 -0.36 -20.52 20.26
CA HIS A 34 -1.27 -19.54 20.84
C HIS A 34 -2.04 -20.08 22.05
N LYS A 35 -2.46 -21.35 22.01
CA LYS A 35 -3.12 -22.03 23.14
C LYS A 35 -2.22 -22.08 24.37
N ARG A 36 -0.92 -22.37 24.19
CA ARG A 36 0.06 -22.37 25.28
C ARG A 36 0.42 -20.96 25.73
N THR A 37 0.54 -20.02 24.81
CA THR A 37 0.92 -18.63 25.08
C THR A 37 -0.03 -17.65 24.39
N LYS A 38 -1.07 -17.22 25.11
CA LYS A 38 -2.13 -16.34 24.58
C LYS A 38 -1.63 -15.02 23.99
N LYS A 39 -0.46 -14.53 24.40
CA LYS A 39 0.19 -13.34 23.83
C LYS A 39 0.54 -13.47 22.35
N PHE A 40 0.84 -14.67 21.88
CA PHE A 40 1.32 -14.95 20.52
C PHE A 40 0.18 -15.51 19.68
N TYR A 41 -0.74 -14.68 19.23
CA TYR A 41 -1.77 -15.08 18.25
C TYR A 41 -1.13 -15.38 16.87
N PRO A 42 -1.75 -16.21 16.03
CA PRO A 42 -1.11 -16.77 14.82
C PRO A 42 -0.42 -15.76 13.91
N SER A 43 -1.06 -14.63 13.58
CA SER A 43 -0.48 -13.63 12.67
C SER A 43 0.75 -12.90 13.24
N ARG A 44 0.93 -12.90 14.57
CA ARG A 44 2.14 -12.37 15.23
C ARG A 44 3.34 -13.33 15.12
N GLN A 45 3.11 -14.58 14.75
CA GLN A 45 4.12 -15.63 14.74
C GLN A 45 4.75 -15.75 13.35
N ARG A 46 6.07 -15.54 13.25
CA ARG A 46 6.84 -15.94 12.08
C ARG A 46 7.66 -17.18 12.43
N LEU A 47 7.37 -18.28 11.75
CA LEU A 47 8.05 -19.55 11.92
C LEU A 47 8.98 -19.80 10.74
N THR A 48 10.23 -20.14 11.02
CA THR A 48 11.25 -20.43 10.01
C THR A 48 12.02 -21.70 10.35
N LEU A 49 12.58 -22.36 9.35
CA LEU A 49 13.53 -23.45 9.58
C LEU A 49 14.85 -22.92 10.18
N PRO A 50 15.53 -23.70 11.03
CA PRO A 50 16.83 -23.35 11.56
C PRO A 50 17.85 -23.31 10.41
N LEU A 51 18.71 -22.30 10.43
CA LEU A 51 19.84 -22.21 9.51
C LEU A 51 21.09 -22.80 10.16
N PRO A 52 21.97 -23.43 9.36
CA PRO A 52 23.30 -23.83 9.84
C PRO A 52 24.07 -22.61 10.37
N PRO A 53 24.83 -22.75 11.48
CA PRO A 53 25.66 -21.67 11.99
C PRO A 53 26.63 -21.16 10.92
N GLY A 54 26.54 -19.87 10.56
CA GLY A 54 27.45 -19.24 9.59
C GLY A 54 26.95 -19.17 8.14
N SER A 55 25.76 -19.71 7.81
CA SER A 55 25.19 -19.52 6.47
C SER A 55 24.63 -18.10 6.28
N LYS A 56 24.85 -17.51 5.10
CA LYS A 56 24.29 -16.21 4.68
C LYS A 56 22.92 -16.33 4.02
N GLU A 57 22.35 -17.53 3.98
CA GLU A 57 21.10 -17.80 3.29
C GLU A 57 19.89 -17.25 4.05
N ARG A 58 18.80 -16.94 3.33
CA ARG A 58 17.56 -16.49 3.96
C ARG A 58 16.84 -17.70 4.55
N PRO A 59 16.38 -17.62 5.82
CA PRO A 59 15.71 -18.75 6.44
C PRO A 59 14.37 -19.00 5.75
N THR A 60 14.12 -20.26 5.38
CA THR A 60 12.87 -20.70 4.76
C THR A 60 11.70 -20.44 5.69
N VAL A 61 10.73 -19.64 5.25
CA VAL A 61 9.52 -19.32 6.00
C VAL A 61 8.50 -20.44 5.81
N LEU A 62 7.91 -20.90 6.91
CA LEU A 62 6.87 -21.91 6.91
C LEU A 62 5.56 -21.31 6.40
N SER A 63 4.95 -21.93 5.39
CA SER A 63 3.69 -21.47 4.80
C SER A 63 2.50 -22.04 5.57
N TYR A 64 1.53 -21.20 5.91
CA TYR A 64 0.37 -21.55 6.74
C TYR A 64 -0.44 -22.75 6.22
N LYS A 65 -0.51 -22.95 4.89
CA LYS A 65 -1.28 -24.03 4.25
C LYS A 65 -0.53 -25.34 4.13
N LYS A 66 0.80 -25.32 4.23
CA LYS A 66 1.62 -26.50 3.97
C LYS A 66 1.60 -27.43 5.17
N SER A 67 1.69 -28.73 4.89
CA SER A 67 1.82 -29.73 5.96
C SER A 67 3.20 -29.62 6.59
N LEU A 68 3.30 -29.83 7.91
CA LEU A 68 4.58 -29.88 8.60
C LEU A 68 5.48 -31.02 8.07
N LYS A 69 4.90 -32.08 7.47
CA LYS A 69 5.67 -33.16 6.83
C LYS A 69 6.49 -32.69 5.64
N GLU A 70 6.02 -31.71 4.89
CA GLU A 70 6.76 -31.15 3.74
C GLU A 70 8.09 -30.50 4.15
N TYR A 71 8.21 -30.17 5.44
CA TYR A 71 9.39 -29.53 6.01
C TYR A 71 10.21 -30.48 6.89
N CYS A 72 9.83 -31.75 6.96
CA CYS A 72 10.57 -32.78 7.70
C CYS A 72 11.37 -33.63 6.72
N ASP A 73 12.66 -33.82 6.99
CA ASP A 73 13.51 -34.71 6.22
C ASP A 73 13.22 -36.19 6.56
N GLY A 74 12.08 -36.70 6.10
CA GLY A 74 11.73 -38.11 5.89
C GLY A 74 11.82 -39.13 7.04
N ASN A 75 12.52 -38.85 8.16
CA ASN A 75 12.99 -39.89 9.07
C ASN A 75 13.19 -39.44 10.53
N SER A 76 12.79 -38.22 10.89
CA SER A 76 12.85 -37.75 12.29
C SER A 76 11.47 -37.25 12.71
N GLY A 77 10.86 -37.93 13.69
CA GLY A 77 9.61 -37.48 14.33
C GLY A 77 9.75 -36.19 15.14
N ASN A 78 10.86 -35.44 14.98
CA ASN A 78 11.19 -34.21 15.67
C ASN A 78 11.51 -33.09 14.67
N LEU A 79 10.71 -32.02 14.66
CA LEU A 79 10.92 -30.82 13.85
C LEU A 79 11.33 -29.65 14.74
N THR A 80 12.46 -29.02 14.46
CA THR A 80 12.85 -27.77 15.15
C THR A 80 12.44 -26.57 14.31
N VAL A 81 11.72 -25.63 14.91
CA VAL A 81 11.30 -24.38 14.24
C VAL A 81 11.77 -23.17 15.04
N VAL A 82 12.26 -22.16 14.32
CA VAL A 82 12.65 -20.88 14.90
C VAL A 82 11.46 -19.94 14.90
N PHE A 83 11.07 -19.51 16.09
CA PHE A 83 10.01 -18.54 16.33
C PHE A 83 10.57 -17.12 16.40
N LYS A 84 9.93 -16.23 15.64
CA LYS A 84 10.12 -14.78 15.74
C LYS A 84 8.78 -14.09 16.02
N ASP A 85 8.78 -13.27 17.05
CA ASP A 85 7.69 -12.35 17.34
C ASP A 85 7.72 -11.14 16.38
N LEU A 86 6.65 -10.93 15.61
CA LEU A 86 6.47 -9.78 14.72
C LEU A 86 5.87 -8.54 15.41
N GLY A 87 5.43 -8.66 16.66
CA GLY A 87 4.68 -7.62 17.38
C GLY A 87 3.22 -7.52 16.93
N PRO A 88 2.48 -6.49 17.39
CA PRO A 88 1.09 -6.29 17.01
C PRO A 88 0.92 -6.15 15.49
N GLN A 89 0.05 -6.98 14.93
CA GLN A 89 -0.27 -7.05 13.50
C GLN A 89 -1.70 -6.61 13.24
N VAL A 90 -1.93 -6.04 12.06
CA VAL A 90 -3.25 -5.63 11.57
C VAL A 90 -3.40 -6.06 10.12
N SER A 91 -4.64 -6.27 9.66
CA SER A 91 -4.86 -6.66 8.26
C SER A 91 -4.41 -5.57 7.29
N TYR A 92 -3.88 -5.95 6.12
CA TYR A 92 -3.53 -4.98 5.07
C TYR A 92 -4.74 -4.17 4.60
N ARG A 93 -5.92 -4.79 4.55
CA ARG A 93 -7.18 -4.12 4.22
C ARG A 93 -7.46 -2.96 5.18
N THR A 94 -7.27 -3.17 6.48
CA THR A 94 -7.42 -2.12 7.49
C THR A 94 -6.35 -1.03 7.36
N LEU A 95 -5.09 -1.40 7.11
CA LEU A 95 -4.00 -0.45 6.92
C LEU A 95 -4.31 0.50 5.75
N PHE A 96 -4.63 -0.05 4.57
CA PHE A 96 -4.93 0.75 3.39
C PHE A 96 -6.20 1.59 3.54
N PHE A 97 -7.22 1.08 4.23
CA PHE A 97 -8.40 1.87 4.54
C PHE A 97 -8.06 3.14 5.33
N PHE A 98 -7.30 3.02 6.43
CA PHE A 98 -6.93 4.18 7.24
C PHE A 98 -5.93 5.10 6.53
N GLU A 99 -5.05 4.55 5.69
CA GLU A 99 -4.15 5.32 4.85
C GLU A 99 -4.92 6.26 3.91
N TYR A 100 -5.96 5.76 3.24
CA TYR A 100 -6.72 6.49 2.21
C TYR A 100 -7.89 7.32 2.75
N VAL A 101 -8.47 6.97 3.91
CA VAL A 101 -9.59 7.73 4.48
C VAL A 101 -9.17 9.14 4.91
N GLY A 102 -7.92 9.32 5.35
CA GLY A 102 -7.40 10.63 5.74
C GLY A 102 -7.44 11.64 4.61
N PRO A 103 -6.72 11.40 3.50
CA PRO A 103 -6.77 12.29 2.33
C PRO A 103 -8.19 12.53 1.80
N LEU A 104 -9.07 11.52 1.85
CA LEU A 104 -10.47 11.65 1.44
C LEU A 104 -11.24 12.64 2.31
N LEU A 105 -11.00 12.66 3.63
CA LEU A 105 -11.70 13.56 4.56
C LEU A 105 -11.03 14.92 4.70
N LEU A 106 -9.69 14.96 4.73
CA LEU A 106 -8.93 16.19 4.95
C LEU A 106 -9.06 17.15 3.77
N TYR A 107 -9.07 16.68 2.53
CA TYR A 107 -9.18 17.58 1.38
C TYR A 107 -10.49 18.38 1.36
N PRO A 108 -11.68 17.76 1.53
CA PRO A 108 -12.94 18.48 1.72
C PRO A 108 -12.93 19.47 2.89
N VAL A 109 -12.18 19.21 3.97
CA VAL A 109 -12.09 20.15 5.10
C VAL A 109 -11.52 21.49 4.63
N PHE A 110 -10.43 21.50 3.87
CA PHE A 110 -9.86 22.74 3.31
C PHE A 110 -10.77 23.38 2.24
N TYR A 111 -11.57 22.59 1.54
CA TYR A 111 -12.48 23.12 0.51
C TYR A 111 -13.77 23.71 1.11
N TYR A 112 -14.45 23.05 2.06
CA TYR A 112 -15.76 23.48 2.55
C TYR A 112 -15.69 24.35 3.81
N PHE A 113 -14.72 24.12 4.69
CA PHE A 113 -14.65 24.84 5.97
C PHE A 113 -13.77 26.09 5.87
N PRO A 114 -14.03 27.12 6.70
CA PRO A 114 -13.27 28.37 6.71
C PRO A 114 -11.90 28.22 7.40
N VAL A 115 -11.14 27.17 7.09
CA VAL A 115 -9.83 26.87 7.69
C VAL A 115 -8.88 28.08 7.57
N TYR A 116 -8.92 28.78 6.44
CA TYR A 116 -8.05 29.94 6.19
C TYR A 116 -8.40 31.16 7.05
N GLN A 117 -9.66 31.32 7.49
CA GLN A 117 -10.02 32.41 8.40
C GLN A 117 -9.33 32.22 9.75
N PHE A 118 -9.27 30.99 10.26
CA PHE A 118 -8.52 30.66 11.47
C PHE A 118 -7.01 30.82 11.30
N LEU A 119 -6.50 30.72 10.06
CA LEU A 119 -5.10 30.94 9.73
C LEU A 119 -4.77 32.42 9.42
N GLY A 120 -5.70 33.35 9.64
CA GLY A 120 -5.47 34.80 9.52
C GLY A 120 -5.86 35.42 8.18
N TYR A 121 -6.43 34.66 7.25
CA TYR A 121 -6.94 35.18 5.98
C TYR A 121 -8.37 35.70 6.17
N LYS A 122 -8.51 37.02 6.36
CA LYS A 122 -9.78 37.69 6.69
C LYS A 122 -10.67 38.06 5.49
N GLY A 123 -10.25 37.73 4.26
CA GLY A 123 -10.99 38.03 3.04
C GLY A 123 -12.02 36.94 2.67
N GLU A 124 -13.02 37.31 1.87
CA GLU A 124 -13.89 36.34 1.21
C GLU A 124 -13.08 35.50 0.22
N ARG A 125 -13.16 34.17 0.36
CA ARG A 125 -12.48 33.25 -0.55
C ARG A 125 -13.36 33.01 -1.77
N VAL A 126 -12.89 33.45 -2.93
CA VAL A 126 -13.47 33.09 -4.22
C VAL A 126 -13.05 31.64 -4.56
N ILE A 127 -14.02 30.79 -4.86
CA ILE A 127 -13.77 29.40 -5.29
C ILE A 127 -13.82 29.36 -6.81
N HIS A 128 -12.72 28.95 -7.43
CA HIS A 128 -12.63 28.78 -8.88
C HIS A 128 -13.10 27.38 -9.31
N PRO A 129 -13.68 27.22 -10.51
CA PRO A 129 -14.13 25.92 -11.02
C PRO A 129 -13.05 24.83 -10.92
N VAL A 130 -11.79 25.16 -11.23
CA VAL A 130 -10.66 24.22 -11.15
C VAL A 130 -10.49 23.59 -9.77
N GLN A 131 -10.74 24.33 -8.68
CA GLN A 131 -10.65 23.81 -7.32
C GLN A 131 -11.77 22.79 -7.06
N THR A 132 -12.97 23.05 -7.58
CA THR A 132 -14.12 22.14 -7.51
C THR A 132 -13.86 20.85 -8.31
N TYR A 133 -13.34 20.95 -9.54
CA TYR A 133 -12.96 19.77 -10.32
C TYR A 133 -11.82 19.00 -9.66
N ALA A 134 -10.85 19.68 -9.05
CA ALA A 134 -9.77 19.04 -8.31
C ALA A 134 -10.28 18.29 -7.08
N LEU A 135 -11.24 18.87 -6.33
CA LEU A 135 -11.94 18.21 -5.24
C LEU A 135 -12.64 16.93 -5.71
N TYR A 136 -13.46 17.00 -6.77
CA TYR A 136 -14.17 15.84 -7.29
C TYR A 136 -13.21 14.74 -7.72
N TYR A 137 -12.14 15.11 -8.43
CA TYR A 137 -11.11 14.17 -8.84
C TYR A 137 -10.44 13.49 -7.63
N TRP A 138 -10.06 14.28 -6.62
CA TRP A 138 -9.38 13.82 -5.42
C TRP A 138 -10.25 12.87 -4.60
N CYS A 139 -11.49 13.26 -4.34
CA CYS A 139 -12.45 12.44 -3.60
C CYS A 139 -12.75 11.15 -4.36
N PHE A 140 -12.99 11.23 -5.68
CA PHE A 140 -13.19 10.06 -6.52
C PHE A 140 -11.97 9.12 -6.47
N HIS A 141 -10.75 9.66 -6.54
CA HIS A 141 -9.52 8.89 -6.45
C HIS A 141 -9.44 8.06 -5.17
N TYR A 142 -9.53 8.71 -4.01
CA TYR A 142 -9.38 8.01 -2.72
C TYR A 142 -10.59 7.12 -2.41
N PHE A 143 -11.80 7.51 -2.80
CA PHE A 143 -12.97 6.64 -2.71
C PHE A 143 -12.78 5.36 -3.53
N LYS A 144 -12.36 5.48 -4.79
CA LYS A 144 -12.04 4.34 -5.66
C LYS A 144 -10.96 3.46 -5.04
N ARG A 145 -9.87 4.02 -4.49
CA ARG A 145 -8.82 3.25 -3.80
C ARG A 145 -9.34 2.47 -2.59
N ILE A 146 -10.24 3.06 -1.81
CA ILE A 146 -10.89 2.40 -0.68
C ILE A 146 -11.76 1.24 -1.19
N MET A 147 -12.60 1.47 -2.21
CA MET A 147 -13.44 0.43 -2.80
C MET A 147 -12.59 -0.71 -3.38
N GLU A 148 -11.49 -0.41 -4.06
CA GLU A 148 -10.55 -1.41 -4.57
C GLU A 148 -9.94 -2.26 -3.46
N THR A 149 -9.57 -1.64 -2.33
CA THR A 149 -9.02 -2.33 -1.15
C THR A 149 -9.99 -3.40 -0.61
N PHE A 150 -11.30 -3.14 -0.67
CA PHE A 150 -12.32 -4.06 -0.17
C PHE A 150 -12.80 -5.08 -1.22
N PHE A 151 -12.94 -4.70 -2.48
CA PHE A 151 -13.64 -5.51 -3.49
C PHE A 151 -12.73 -6.07 -4.60
N VAL A 152 -11.55 -5.47 -4.81
CA VAL A 152 -10.66 -5.82 -5.92
C VAL A 152 -9.37 -6.48 -5.42
N HIS A 153 -8.68 -5.89 -4.45
CA HIS A 153 -7.36 -6.36 -4.03
C HIS A 153 -7.42 -7.71 -3.31
N ARG A 154 -6.52 -8.63 -3.70
CA ARG A 154 -6.24 -9.90 -3.05
C ARG A 154 -4.83 -9.87 -2.47
N PHE A 155 -4.72 -9.75 -1.15
CA PHE A 155 -3.44 -9.67 -0.45
C PHE A 155 -2.80 -11.06 -0.28
N SER A 156 -1.49 -11.15 -0.52
CA SER A 156 -0.67 -12.36 -0.34
C SER A 156 -0.38 -12.65 1.13
N HIS A 157 0.10 -11.62 1.83
CA HIS A 157 0.28 -11.58 3.25
C HIS A 157 -0.99 -11.05 3.90
N ALA A 158 -1.44 -11.71 4.96
CA ALA A 158 -2.68 -11.31 5.62
C ALA A 158 -2.51 -10.03 6.45
N THR A 159 -1.31 -9.76 6.98
CA THR A 159 -1.10 -8.74 8.01
C THR A 159 0.20 -7.95 7.90
N SER A 160 0.19 -6.74 8.46
CA SER A 160 1.31 -5.80 8.58
C SER A 160 1.49 -5.33 10.03
N PRO A 161 2.70 -4.93 10.47
CA PRO A 161 2.91 -4.33 11.78
C PRO A 161 2.11 -3.04 11.97
N VAL A 162 1.51 -2.85 13.16
CA VAL A 162 0.69 -1.67 13.48
C VAL A 162 1.49 -0.35 13.35
N SER A 163 2.80 -0.36 13.62
CA SER A 163 3.66 0.81 13.41
C SER A 163 3.63 1.34 11.98
N ASN A 164 3.41 0.46 10.99
CA ASN A 164 3.34 0.84 9.59
C ASN A 164 2.07 1.62 9.29
N VAL A 165 0.96 1.33 9.99
CA VAL A 165 -0.29 2.11 9.84
C VAL A 165 -0.03 3.56 10.21
N PHE A 166 0.60 3.82 11.36
CA PHE A 166 0.85 5.18 11.81
C PHE A 166 1.79 5.95 10.88
N ARG A 167 2.87 5.30 10.41
CA ARG A 167 3.82 5.92 9.46
C ARG A 167 3.14 6.27 8.14
N ASN A 168 2.33 5.34 7.62
CA ASN A 168 1.62 5.54 6.36
C ASN A 168 0.55 6.61 6.49
N CYS A 169 -0.27 6.55 7.52
CA CYS A 169 -1.29 7.55 7.76
C CYS A 169 -0.65 8.93 7.93
N ALA A 170 0.39 9.05 8.76
CA ALA A 170 1.11 10.33 8.91
C ALA A 170 1.58 10.85 7.54
N TYR A 171 2.22 10.02 6.73
CA TYR A 171 2.68 10.41 5.40
C TYR A 171 1.54 10.86 4.47
N TYR A 172 0.55 10.00 4.23
CA TYR A 172 -0.55 10.30 3.30
C TYR A 172 -1.44 11.43 3.79
N TRP A 173 -1.75 11.50 5.08
CA TRP A 173 -2.66 12.50 5.63
C TRP A 173 -2.01 13.88 5.64
N THR A 174 -0.75 13.99 6.08
CA THR A 174 -0.05 15.28 6.06
C THR A 174 0.17 15.76 4.64
N PHE A 175 0.52 14.86 3.72
CA PHE A 175 0.67 15.21 2.31
C PHE A 175 -0.65 15.61 1.67
N GLY A 176 -1.73 14.88 1.96
CA GLY A 176 -3.08 15.21 1.49
C GLY A 176 -3.54 16.57 2.00
N ALA A 177 -3.32 16.87 3.28
CA ALA A 177 -3.59 18.18 3.87
C ALA A 177 -2.74 19.28 3.24
N TYR A 178 -1.44 19.02 3.01
CA TYR A 178 -0.52 19.94 2.36
C TYR A 178 -1.02 20.33 0.96
N ILE A 179 -1.34 19.35 0.11
CA ILE A 179 -1.87 19.62 -1.22
C ILE A 179 -3.23 20.34 -1.18
N ALA A 180 -4.13 19.91 -0.29
CA ALA A 180 -5.43 20.54 -0.11
C ALA A 180 -5.32 22.01 0.33
N TYR A 181 -4.35 22.32 1.19
CA TYR A 181 -4.08 23.68 1.65
C TYR A 181 -3.69 24.61 0.50
N TYR A 182 -2.77 24.19 -0.38
CA TYR A 182 -2.34 25.08 -1.47
C TYR A 182 -3.36 25.20 -2.59
N VAL A 183 -4.00 24.10 -2.98
CA VAL A 183 -5.00 24.14 -4.07
C VAL A 183 -6.22 24.94 -3.67
N ASN A 184 -6.63 24.90 -2.41
CA ASN A 184 -7.81 25.61 -1.91
C ASN A 184 -7.49 26.96 -1.24
N HIS A 185 -6.24 27.42 -1.39
CA HIS A 185 -5.77 28.66 -0.77
C HIS A 185 -6.50 29.89 -1.35
N PRO A 186 -6.82 30.93 -0.55
CA PRO A 186 -7.46 32.14 -1.05
C PRO A 186 -6.68 32.90 -2.13
N LEU A 187 -5.36 32.74 -2.15
CA LEU A 187 -4.45 33.34 -3.15
C LEU A 187 -4.15 32.41 -4.32
N TYR A 188 -4.95 31.35 -4.51
CA TYR A 188 -4.75 30.42 -5.61
C TYR A 188 -5.07 31.08 -6.95
N THR A 189 -4.14 30.98 -7.90
CA THR A 189 -4.32 31.46 -9.27
C THR A 189 -4.80 30.31 -10.15
N PRO A 190 -5.97 30.41 -10.83
CA PRO A 190 -6.47 29.34 -11.68
C PRO A 190 -5.74 29.23 -13.01
N VAL A 191 -5.67 28.01 -13.54
CA VAL A 191 -5.23 27.75 -14.92
C VAL A 191 -6.32 28.11 -15.93
N SER A 192 -5.98 28.10 -17.23
CA SER A 192 -6.98 28.28 -18.29
C SER A 192 -8.03 27.15 -18.30
N ASP A 193 -9.27 27.49 -18.69
CA ASP A 193 -10.37 26.54 -18.81
C ASP A 193 -10.04 25.33 -19.69
N LEU A 194 -9.32 25.56 -20.79
CA LEU A 194 -8.91 24.51 -21.71
C LEU A 194 -7.91 23.55 -21.03
N GLN A 195 -6.91 24.09 -20.34
CA GLN A 195 -5.91 23.30 -19.61
C GLN A 195 -6.56 22.49 -18.49
N MET A 196 -7.48 23.09 -17.73
CA MET A 196 -8.25 22.39 -16.69
C MET A 196 -9.03 21.21 -17.27
N LYS A 197 -9.79 21.42 -18.36
CA LYS A 197 -10.63 20.39 -18.98
C LYS A 197 -9.80 19.25 -19.57
N ILE A 198 -8.69 19.57 -20.26
CA ILE A 198 -7.77 18.56 -20.81
C ILE A 198 -7.12 17.76 -19.66
N GLY A 199 -6.60 18.44 -18.63
CA GLY A 199 -5.97 17.79 -17.48
C GLY A 199 -6.92 16.87 -16.72
N PHE A 200 -8.16 17.33 -16.50
CA PHE A 200 -9.21 16.53 -15.86
C PHE A 200 -9.58 15.30 -16.71
N GLY A 201 -9.82 15.49 -18.01
CA GLY A 201 -10.17 14.40 -18.93
C GLY A 201 -9.07 13.34 -18.99
N PHE A 202 -7.82 13.77 -19.14
CA PHE A 202 -6.66 12.87 -19.10
C PHE A 202 -6.54 12.15 -17.74
N GLY A 203 -6.73 12.89 -16.63
CA GLY A 203 -6.72 12.31 -15.29
C GLY A 203 -7.78 11.23 -15.08
N VAL A 204 -8.99 11.41 -15.63
CA VAL A 204 -10.07 10.41 -15.58
C VAL A 204 -9.71 9.16 -16.37
N LEU A 205 -9.16 9.32 -17.58
CA LEU A 205 -8.68 8.18 -18.38
C LEU A 205 -7.66 7.35 -17.60
N CYS A 206 -6.65 7.99 -17.00
CA CYS A 206 -5.67 7.27 -16.18
C CYS A 206 -6.28 6.56 -14.96
N GLN A 207 -7.35 7.08 -14.37
CA GLN A 207 -8.03 6.41 -13.25
C GLN A 207 -8.74 5.14 -13.68
N ILE A 208 -9.38 5.17 -14.84
CA ILE A 208 -10.05 4.00 -15.44
C ILE A 208 -8.99 2.94 -15.77
N SER A 209 -7.87 3.35 -16.37
CA SER A 209 -6.77 2.47 -16.73
C SER A 209 -6.12 1.83 -15.51
N ASN A 210 -5.91 2.61 -14.45
CA ASN A 210 -5.41 2.09 -13.19
C ASN A 210 -6.38 1.10 -12.54
N PHE A 211 -7.69 1.35 -12.58
CA PHE A 211 -8.71 0.39 -12.13
C PHE A 211 -8.67 -0.93 -12.92
N TYR A 212 -8.58 -0.83 -14.25
CA TYR A 212 -8.43 -1.99 -15.13
C TYR A 212 -7.19 -2.82 -14.78
N CYS A 213 -6.05 -2.16 -14.53
CA CYS A 213 -4.83 -2.82 -14.10
C CYS A 213 -5.02 -3.60 -12.78
N HIS A 214 -5.75 -3.03 -11.81
CA HIS A 214 -6.01 -3.73 -10.55
C HIS A 214 -6.94 -4.94 -10.70
N ILE A 215 -7.95 -4.87 -11.58
CA ILE A 215 -8.79 -6.04 -11.92
C ILE A 215 -7.93 -7.15 -12.52
N LEU A 216 -7.04 -6.78 -13.43
CA LEU A 216 -6.16 -7.73 -14.08
C LEU A 216 -5.20 -8.38 -13.09
N LEU A 217 -4.56 -7.59 -12.22
CA LEU A 217 -3.71 -8.10 -11.13
C LEU A 217 -4.47 -9.03 -10.17
N LYS A 218 -5.76 -8.75 -9.92
CA LYS A 218 -6.62 -9.65 -9.14
C LYS A 218 -6.82 -10.99 -9.86
N ASN A 219 -7.03 -10.99 -11.17
CA ASN A 219 -7.29 -12.19 -11.97
C ASN A 219 -6.03 -13.06 -12.18
N LEU A 220 -4.84 -12.47 -12.11
CA LEU A 220 -3.57 -13.21 -12.11
C LEU A 220 -3.37 -14.07 -10.85
N ARG A 221 -4.12 -13.78 -9.78
CA ARG A 221 -4.05 -14.55 -8.54
C ARG A 221 -5.24 -15.50 -8.47
N SER A 222 -4.96 -16.80 -8.35
CA SER A 222 -6.01 -17.77 -8.04
C SER A 222 -6.70 -17.40 -6.71
N PRO A 223 -7.98 -17.80 -6.51
CA PRO A 223 -8.77 -17.41 -5.33
C PRO A 223 -8.12 -17.79 -3.98
N ASP A 224 -7.22 -18.76 -3.99
CA ASP A 224 -6.46 -19.28 -2.85
C ASP A 224 -5.17 -18.49 -2.54
N GLY A 225 -4.81 -17.51 -3.35
CA GLY A 225 -3.67 -16.61 -3.09
C GLY A 225 -2.31 -17.09 -3.60
N THR A 226 -2.26 -18.18 -4.36
CA THR A 226 -1.02 -18.78 -4.91
C THR A 226 -0.85 -18.39 -6.38
N GLY A 227 -0.16 -17.28 -6.66
CA GLY A 227 -0.12 -16.71 -8.01
C GLY A 227 0.83 -17.42 -8.97
N GLY A 228 0.31 -17.88 -10.11
CA GLY A 228 1.10 -18.19 -11.31
C GLY A 228 1.43 -16.91 -12.10
N LEU A 229 2.51 -16.95 -12.86
CA LEU A 229 2.96 -15.86 -13.72
C LEU A 229 2.12 -15.88 -15.01
N LEU A 230 1.23 -14.91 -15.23
CA LEU A 230 0.72 -14.63 -16.57
C LEU A 230 1.10 -13.20 -16.97
N GLN A 231 1.73 -13.11 -18.13
CA GLN A 231 2.14 -11.88 -18.79
C GLN A 231 0.90 -11.21 -19.38
N VAL A 232 0.75 -9.90 -19.16
CA VAL A 232 -0.42 -9.17 -19.67
C VAL A 232 0.01 -7.94 -20.47
N THR A 233 -0.58 -7.81 -21.65
CA THR A 233 -0.39 -6.72 -22.59
C THR A 233 -1.43 -5.62 -22.35
N TYR A 234 -1.02 -4.35 -22.30
CA TYR A 234 -1.84 -3.21 -21.87
C TYR A 234 -2.19 -2.26 -23.03
N PHE A 235 -3.46 -1.79 -23.09
CA PHE A 235 -4.01 -0.99 -24.20
C PHE A 235 -3.53 0.48 -24.25
N LEU A 236 -3.17 1.10 -23.11
CA LEU A 236 -2.62 2.47 -23.08
C LEU A 236 -1.10 2.56 -23.19
N LEU A 237 -0.40 1.46 -22.88
CA LEU A 237 1.05 1.35 -23.06
C LEU A 237 1.47 1.34 -24.54
N LEU A 238 0.57 0.92 -25.43
CA LEU A 238 0.79 0.94 -26.89
C LEU A 238 1.01 2.35 -27.47
N LEU A 239 0.55 3.41 -26.80
CA LEU A 239 0.70 4.78 -27.32
C LEU A 239 2.03 5.45 -26.92
N PHE A 240 2.77 4.91 -25.94
CA PHE A 240 3.96 5.58 -25.41
C PHE A 240 5.20 4.69 -25.21
N TYR A 241 5.09 3.36 -25.19
CA TYR A 241 6.25 2.49 -24.98
C TYR A 241 6.09 1.15 -25.69
N HIS A 242 7.06 0.81 -26.55
CA HIS A 242 7.08 -0.41 -27.36
C HIS A 242 7.56 -1.66 -26.57
N ASP A 243 7.72 -1.56 -25.25
CA ASP A 243 8.41 -2.58 -24.46
C ASP A 243 7.51 -3.22 -23.39
N GLN A 244 7.65 -4.55 -23.26
CA GLN A 244 6.83 -5.45 -22.43
C GLN A 244 7.06 -5.20 -20.93
N LEU A 245 6.39 -4.22 -20.34
CA LEU A 245 6.47 -3.96 -18.89
C LEU A 245 5.61 -4.96 -18.10
N GLY A 246 6.21 -5.59 -17.09
CA GLY A 246 5.48 -6.44 -16.15
C GLY A 246 4.38 -5.69 -15.39
N ALA A 247 3.33 -6.40 -14.97
CA ALA A 247 2.08 -5.82 -14.50
C ALA A 247 2.19 -4.80 -13.34
N CYS A 248 3.12 -5.01 -12.40
CA CYS A 248 3.38 -4.08 -11.30
C CYS A 248 4.08 -2.78 -11.73
N LYS A 249 4.91 -2.84 -12.77
CA LYS A 249 5.58 -1.65 -13.33
C LYS A 249 4.56 -0.81 -14.09
N ALA A 250 3.64 -1.45 -14.81
CA ALA A 250 2.54 -0.78 -15.50
C ALA A 250 1.60 -0.04 -14.53
N SER A 251 1.13 -0.69 -13.44
CA SER A 251 0.24 -0.04 -12.47
C SER A 251 0.87 1.18 -11.80
N SER A 252 2.17 1.11 -11.50
CA SER A 252 2.94 2.20 -10.87
C SER A 252 3.25 3.33 -11.83
N PHE A 253 3.47 3.02 -13.12
CA PHE A 253 3.67 4.02 -14.17
C PHE A 253 2.37 4.78 -14.47
N GLU A 254 1.23 4.09 -14.52
CA GLU A 254 -0.10 4.70 -14.67
C GLU A 254 -0.42 5.64 -13.49
N GLU A 255 -0.04 5.26 -12.27
CA GLU A 255 -0.12 6.13 -11.10
C GLU A 255 0.74 7.39 -11.27
N ALA A 256 1.96 7.27 -11.78
CA ALA A 256 2.83 8.41 -12.04
C ALA A 256 2.27 9.37 -13.11
N ILE A 257 1.70 8.85 -14.20
CA ILE A 257 1.11 9.65 -15.28
C ILE A 257 -0.19 10.34 -14.84
N ARG A 258 -1.03 9.63 -14.09
CA ARG A 258 -2.31 10.13 -13.58
C ARG A 258 -2.18 11.46 -12.86
N TRP A 259 -1.26 11.51 -11.90
CA TRP A 259 -1.06 12.70 -11.08
C TRP A 259 -0.30 13.81 -11.83
N LYS A 260 0.41 13.49 -12.93
CA LYS A 260 0.91 14.54 -13.85
C LYS A 260 -0.25 15.21 -14.57
N GLY A 261 -1.28 14.46 -14.95
CA GLY A 261 -2.55 15.00 -15.48
C GLY A 261 -3.26 15.90 -14.48
N TRP A 262 -3.45 15.41 -13.24
CA TRP A 262 -4.04 16.22 -12.17
C TRP A 262 -3.19 17.45 -11.82
N LYS A 263 -1.85 17.32 -11.82
CA LYS A 263 -0.94 18.46 -11.64
C LYS A 263 -1.10 19.48 -12.77
N ALA A 264 -1.16 19.05 -14.02
CA ALA A 264 -1.37 19.93 -15.16
C ALA A 264 -2.73 20.65 -15.08
N GLN A 265 -3.74 20.04 -14.47
CA GLN A 265 -5.04 20.66 -14.20
C GLN A 265 -4.96 21.80 -13.17
N VAL A 266 -4.05 21.75 -12.18
CA VAL A 266 -4.02 22.72 -11.05
C VAL A 266 -2.80 23.64 -11.02
N SER A 267 -1.86 23.49 -11.96
CA SER A 267 -0.59 24.26 -11.96
C SER A 267 -0.60 25.39 -12.99
N THR A 268 -0.47 26.63 -12.53
CA THR A 268 -0.28 27.81 -13.39
C THR A 268 1.17 27.97 -13.84
N PRO A 269 1.43 28.51 -15.05
CA PRO A 269 2.78 28.89 -15.49
C PRO A 269 3.45 29.92 -14.57
N MET A 270 4.79 29.96 -14.57
CA MET A 270 5.66 30.72 -13.65
C MET A 270 5.65 32.25 -13.80
N ASP A 271 4.79 32.82 -14.65
CA ASP A 271 4.94 34.22 -15.05
C ASP A 271 4.34 35.23 -14.06
N ASN A 272 3.82 34.78 -12.92
CA ASN A 272 3.23 35.66 -11.89
C ASN A 272 4.08 35.68 -10.59
N PRO A 273 4.81 36.78 -10.30
CA PRO A 273 5.67 36.91 -9.13
C PRO A 273 4.93 37.04 -7.80
N THR A 274 3.60 37.16 -7.80
CA THR A 274 2.76 37.16 -6.58
C THR A 274 2.08 35.81 -6.31
N ALA A 275 2.24 34.82 -7.21
CA ALA A 275 1.73 33.48 -6.99
C ALA A 275 2.58 32.76 -5.93
N ILE A 276 1.92 32.11 -4.96
CA ILE A 276 2.58 31.22 -4.00
C ILE A 276 3.45 30.25 -4.79
N PRO A 277 4.76 30.09 -4.50
CA PRO A 277 5.67 29.32 -5.35
C PRO A 277 5.19 27.87 -5.47
N ILE A 278 4.54 27.59 -6.61
CA ILE A 278 4.07 26.26 -7.06
C ILE A 278 5.25 25.28 -7.21
N GLU A 279 6.49 25.77 -7.14
CA GLU A 279 7.67 24.95 -6.95
C GLU A 279 7.52 23.98 -5.77
N VAL A 280 6.81 24.35 -4.69
CA VAL A 280 6.64 23.47 -3.53
C VAL A 280 5.52 22.43 -3.76
N ILE A 281 4.41 22.76 -4.44
CA ILE A 281 3.43 21.74 -4.89
C ILE A 281 4.07 20.82 -5.93
N GLY A 282 4.90 21.38 -6.81
CA GLY A 282 5.61 20.68 -7.88
C GLY A 282 6.69 19.74 -7.37
N LYS A 283 7.47 20.17 -6.36
CA LYS A 283 8.49 19.38 -5.65
C LYS A 283 7.88 18.41 -4.64
N ALA A 284 6.80 18.79 -3.96
CA ALA A 284 6.06 17.90 -3.07
C ALA A 284 5.36 16.80 -3.87
N SER A 285 4.73 17.13 -5.00
CA SER A 285 4.17 16.13 -5.91
C SER A 285 5.26 15.22 -6.48
N THR A 286 6.40 15.72 -6.99
CA THR A 286 7.54 14.86 -7.41
C THR A 286 8.18 14.07 -6.29
N CYS A 287 8.23 14.57 -5.06
CA CYS A 287 8.68 13.81 -3.90
C CYS A 287 7.66 12.73 -3.52
N TRP A 288 6.36 13.01 -3.61
CA TRP A 288 5.29 12.04 -3.44
C TRP A 288 5.24 11.01 -4.56
N PHE A 289 5.61 11.41 -5.77
CA PHE A 289 5.88 10.51 -6.88
C PHE A 289 7.08 9.63 -6.56
N SER A 290 8.26 10.16 -6.25
CA SER A 290 9.45 9.34 -6.03
C SER A 290 9.36 8.46 -4.77
N PHE A 291 8.77 8.98 -3.69
CA PHE A 291 8.65 8.28 -2.40
C PHE A 291 7.42 7.39 -2.36
N GLY A 292 6.28 7.81 -2.90
CA GLY A 292 5.08 6.96 -3.06
C GLY A 292 5.26 5.89 -4.14
N PHE A 293 6.01 6.15 -5.21
CA PHE A 293 6.41 5.15 -6.21
C PHE A 293 7.41 4.16 -5.61
N ASN A 294 8.45 4.60 -4.90
CA ASN A 294 9.37 3.68 -4.25
C ASN A 294 8.74 2.93 -3.08
N ASP A 295 7.89 3.54 -2.26
CA ASP A 295 7.24 2.88 -1.11
C ASP A 295 6.07 2.00 -1.58
N SER A 296 5.26 2.41 -2.56
CA SER A 296 4.24 1.55 -3.16
C SER A 296 4.87 0.43 -3.98
N ILE A 297 5.95 0.65 -4.73
CA ILE A 297 6.67 -0.43 -5.42
C ILE A 297 7.39 -1.31 -4.41
N SER A 298 8.05 -0.79 -3.38
CA SER A 298 8.69 -1.62 -2.36
C SER A 298 7.68 -2.39 -1.54
N ARG A 299 6.49 -1.86 -1.27
CA ARG A 299 5.41 -2.59 -0.56
C ARG A 299 4.63 -3.51 -1.46
N LEU A 300 4.37 -3.14 -2.71
CA LEU A 300 3.90 -4.07 -3.73
C LEU A 300 4.92 -5.19 -3.84
N LEU A 301 6.21 -4.90 -4.01
CA LEU A 301 7.28 -5.89 -4.07
C LEU A 301 7.44 -6.69 -2.77
N GLU A 302 7.26 -6.13 -1.57
CA GLU A 302 7.24 -6.89 -0.31
C GLU A 302 5.97 -7.74 -0.17
N VAL A 303 4.86 -7.31 -0.77
CA VAL A 303 3.62 -8.09 -0.94
C VAL A 303 3.77 -9.11 -2.10
N HIS A 304 4.72 -8.93 -3.01
CA HIS A 304 4.97 -9.79 -4.18
C HIS A 304 6.21 -10.68 -4.04
N SER A 305 7.07 -10.47 -3.05
CA SER A 305 8.29 -11.25 -2.80
C SER A 305 8.11 -12.18 -1.59
N LEU A 306 7.51 -13.33 -1.87
CA LEU A 306 7.76 -14.70 -1.37
C LEU A 306 6.53 -15.56 -1.66
#